data_AF-A0A1A0H765-F1
#
_entry.id   AF-A0A1A0H765-F1
#
_cell.length_a   1.000
_cell.length_b   1.000
_cell.length_c   1.000
_cell.angle_alpha   90.00
_cell.angle_beta   90.00
_cell.angle_gamma   90.00
#
_symmetry.space_group_name_H-M   'P 1'
#
loop_
_entity.id
_entity.type
_entity.pdbx_description
1 polymer ?
#
loop_
_entity_poly.entity_id
_entity_poly.type
_entity_poly.pdbx_seq_one_letter_code
_entity_poly.pdbx_strand_id
1 'polypeptide(L)'
;VTPHEAKLRRESLEKHQTFPRYQVVEPSVYGKFLKNLYPVRNSLTMLNSNREAFRQVNHDLLFRSYNTLPRPGVAHMRYEDFEHFMLQMFSFRAFLKPNMLSGTNIFLFDDAFLLKQYADANMTRQAHLKNLWQITSDLALSEIPITEYERQNLVYKTFFRERQDIMETIQSIARQGNPQDSVAAKNILNKWQSPHFDFETYKEVYLKFGDATDAEALNVILLTALRHGNMAAYSDIMSKIRADSYTRDTFKILLENLSLLGQRHEFNIWISLLVSRHIDLIDIQLLNTIIFSLVELGEPQLAESLFEALIVKSEVALTEDGRFLKLVKLDDKLKYSLYISGYDQLPSKPPVNYHPTEQTFIHILRYYCESGADFSALARLLNQVESVQMLPITSQMFKYVFRAFSLHEYTIDNLQYMLYKLLEAHDLNSGARDTWVREQINNSALPQDLSRFLNEVMAEPPAPEFTVGDNNFVKLSNTLVRQVFLAFRHTLGPNAELKDRVQTIEKDLEDALQEAYGRHKMRILRDELEPIDLNEREELVYLKKTSLFKLLDVSS
;
A
#
# COMPACT_ATOMS: atom_id res chain seq x y z
N VAL A 1 1.82 -23.94 4.33
CA VAL A 1 1.80 -25.14 5.20
C VAL A 1 2.57 -26.23 4.50
N THR A 2 3.58 -26.79 5.17
CA THR A 2 4.36 -27.92 4.61
C THR A 2 3.49 -29.19 4.55
N PRO A 3 3.80 -30.16 3.67
CA PRO A 3 3.05 -31.42 3.60
C PRO A 3 3.02 -32.18 4.95
N HIS A 4 4.09 -32.05 5.74
CA HIS A 4 4.17 -32.65 7.07
C HIS A 4 3.22 -31.96 8.07
N GLU A 5 3.23 -30.63 8.14
CA GLU A 5 2.32 -29.87 9.02
C GLU A 5 0.84 -30.12 8.65
N ALA A 6 0.53 -30.15 7.35
CA ALA A 6 -0.80 -30.44 6.83
C ALA A 6 -1.31 -31.81 7.29
N LYS A 7 -0.44 -32.83 7.22
CA LYS A 7 -0.74 -34.18 7.69
C LYS A 7 -1.05 -34.20 9.19
N LEU A 8 -0.17 -33.63 10.02
CA LEU A 8 -0.37 -33.58 11.47
C LEU A 8 -1.68 -32.89 11.86
N ARG A 9 -2.01 -31.78 11.20
CA ARG A 9 -3.25 -31.03 11.47
C ARG A 9 -4.49 -31.84 11.12
N ARG A 10 -4.47 -32.52 9.97
CA ARG A 10 -5.56 -33.41 9.56
C ARG A 10 -5.76 -34.54 10.56
N GLU A 11 -4.68 -35.19 10.98
CA GLU A 11 -4.70 -36.26 11.98
C GLU A 11 -5.26 -35.76 13.33
N SER A 12 -4.85 -34.58 13.81
CA SER A 12 -5.38 -33.99 15.04
C SER A 12 -6.88 -33.66 14.95
N LEU A 13 -7.34 -33.11 13.81
CA LEU A 13 -8.76 -32.81 13.58
C LEU A 13 -9.62 -34.07 13.56
N GLU A 14 -9.18 -35.10 12.81
CA GLU A 14 -9.87 -36.39 12.73
C GLU A 14 -9.93 -37.08 14.09
N LYS A 15 -8.82 -37.07 14.85
CA LYS A 15 -8.77 -37.58 16.22
C LYS A 15 -9.80 -36.86 17.10
N HIS A 16 -9.90 -35.54 17.02
CA HIS A 16 -10.85 -34.77 17.83
C HIS A 16 -12.32 -35.11 17.55
N GLN A 17 -12.66 -35.34 16.28
CA GLN A 17 -14.02 -35.69 15.84
C GLN A 17 -14.46 -37.09 16.32
N THR A 18 -13.50 -37.96 16.69
CA THR A 18 -13.79 -39.29 17.25
C THR A 18 -13.95 -39.31 18.77
N PHE A 19 -13.77 -38.18 19.47
CA PHE A 19 -13.89 -38.16 20.94
C PHE A 19 -15.34 -38.34 21.42
N PRO A 20 -15.57 -39.03 22.55
CA PRO A 20 -16.91 -39.32 23.08
C PRO A 20 -17.76 -38.09 23.44
N ARG A 21 -17.14 -36.90 23.54
CA ARG A 21 -17.78 -35.62 23.89
C ARG A 21 -17.90 -34.65 22.71
N TYR A 22 -17.68 -35.12 21.48
CA TYR A 22 -17.81 -34.29 20.29
C TYR A 22 -19.27 -33.81 20.12
N GLN A 23 -19.46 -32.49 20.14
CA GLN A 23 -20.75 -31.89 19.81
C GLN A 23 -20.92 -31.77 18.30
N VAL A 24 -22.00 -32.38 17.78
CA VAL A 24 -22.39 -32.21 16.38
C VAL A 24 -22.88 -30.78 16.18
N VAL A 25 -22.23 -30.05 15.28
CA VAL A 25 -22.63 -28.68 14.94
C VAL A 25 -23.91 -28.73 14.11
N GLU A 26 -24.89 -27.89 14.46
CA GLU A 26 -26.09 -27.73 13.65
C GLU A 26 -25.74 -27.28 12.22
N PRO A 27 -26.31 -27.91 11.17
CA PRO A 27 -26.00 -27.55 9.78
C PRO A 27 -26.27 -26.09 9.44
N SER A 28 -27.25 -25.45 10.09
CA SER A 28 -27.58 -24.03 9.95
C SER A 28 -26.44 -23.12 10.45
N VAL A 29 -25.83 -23.48 11.58
CA VAL A 29 -24.72 -22.75 12.20
C VAL A 29 -23.45 -22.91 11.37
N TYR A 30 -23.12 -24.15 10.97
CA TYR A 30 -21.96 -24.41 10.12
C TYR A 30 -22.13 -23.78 8.74
N GLY A 31 -23.32 -23.87 8.14
CA GLY A 31 -23.63 -23.22 6.86
C GLY A 31 -23.49 -21.69 6.89
N LYS A 32 -23.84 -21.05 8.02
CA LYS A 32 -23.61 -19.60 8.21
C LYS A 32 -22.13 -19.26 8.28
N PHE A 33 -21.32 -20.07 8.96
CA PHE A 33 -19.87 -19.93 8.95
C PHE A 33 -19.29 -20.07 7.54
N LEU A 34 -19.67 -21.12 6.80
CA LEU A 34 -19.22 -21.33 5.42
C LEU A 34 -19.61 -20.18 4.48
N LYS A 35 -20.81 -19.61 4.63
CA LYS A 35 -21.24 -18.46 3.84
C LYS A 35 -20.36 -17.22 4.05
N ASN A 36 -19.84 -17.04 5.28
CA ASN A 36 -18.92 -15.95 5.60
C ASN A 36 -17.48 -16.25 5.15
N LEU A 37 -17.09 -17.53 5.15
CA LEU A 37 -15.76 -17.98 4.73
C LEU A 37 -15.60 -17.96 3.20
N TYR A 38 -16.64 -18.37 2.46
CA TYR A 38 -16.69 -18.44 1.00
C TYR A 38 -17.77 -17.51 0.44
N PRO A 39 -17.55 -16.20 0.46
CA PRO A 39 -18.56 -15.26 -0.02
C PRO A 39 -18.65 -15.33 -1.56
N VAL A 40 -19.81 -15.75 -2.07
CA VAL A 40 -20.08 -15.89 -3.52
C VAL A 40 -20.28 -14.51 -4.18
N ARG A 41 -19.72 -14.32 -5.38
CA ARG A 41 -20.00 -13.14 -6.23
C ARG A 41 -21.36 -13.29 -6.94
N ASN A 42 -22.19 -12.25 -6.93
CA ASN A 42 -23.30 -12.12 -7.89
C ASN A 42 -22.78 -11.81 -9.29
N SER A 43 -23.46 -12.33 -10.31
CA SER A 43 -23.11 -12.28 -11.75
C SER A 43 -22.74 -10.89 -12.29
N LEU A 44 -23.27 -9.80 -11.72
CA LEU A 44 -23.00 -8.42 -12.14
C LEU A 44 -21.57 -7.93 -11.81
N THR A 45 -20.85 -8.63 -10.93
CA THR A 45 -19.44 -8.34 -10.65
C THR A 45 -18.45 -8.95 -11.66
N MET A 46 -18.91 -9.75 -12.62
CA MET A 46 -18.09 -10.22 -13.74
C MET A 46 -17.63 -9.09 -14.68
N LEU A 47 -18.31 -7.94 -14.66
CA LEU A 47 -17.90 -6.74 -15.43
C LEU A 47 -16.66 -6.05 -14.84
N ASN A 48 -16.20 -6.44 -13.64
CA ASN A 48 -14.89 -6.07 -13.11
C ASN A 48 -13.96 -7.28 -13.22
N SER A 49 -13.14 -7.25 -14.28
CA SER A 49 -12.25 -8.29 -14.79
C SER A 49 -11.22 -8.84 -13.77
N ASN A 50 -10.88 -10.11 -13.97
CA ASN A 50 -9.68 -10.83 -13.51
C ASN A 50 -9.32 -10.81 -12.01
N ARG A 51 -10.27 -11.14 -11.13
CA ARG A 51 -9.92 -11.68 -9.80
C ARG A 51 -10.55 -13.04 -9.62
N GLU A 52 -9.81 -13.95 -8.97
CA GLU A 52 -10.32 -15.25 -8.53
C GLU A 52 -11.71 -15.14 -7.87
N ALA A 53 -12.48 -16.22 -7.96
CA ALA A 53 -13.94 -16.28 -7.83
C ALA A 53 -14.57 -15.85 -6.48
N PHE A 54 -13.80 -15.31 -5.52
CA PHE A 54 -14.26 -15.03 -4.15
C PHE A 54 -14.35 -13.52 -3.85
N ARG A 55 -15.44 -13.08 -3.21
CA ARG A 55 -15.53 -11.73 -2.64
C ARG A 55 -14.51 -11.56 -1.49
N GLN A 56 -14.19 -10.31 -1.13
CA GLN A 56 -13.40 -10.05 0.09
C GLN A 56 -14.17 -10.51 1.33
N VAL A 57 -13.52 -11.30 2.19
CA VAL A 57 -14.08 -11.83 3.42
C VAL A 57 -14.28 -10.71 4.46
N ASN A 58 -15.48 -10.63 5.04
CA ASN A 58 -15.73 -9.78 6.21
C ASN A 58 -15.24 -10.50 7.47
N HIS A 59 -14.09 -10.07 7.99
CA HIS A 59 -13.39 -10.77 9.08
C HIS A 59 -14.14 -10.68 10.42
N ASP A 60 -14.87 -9.58 10.66
CA ASP A 60 -15.69 -9.44 11.87
C ASP A 60 -16.87 -10.41 11.86
N LEU A 61 -17.56 -10.52 10.73
CA LEU A 61 -18.66 -11.47 10.58
C LEU A 61 -18.17 -12.92 10.60
N LEU A 62 -17.04 -13.21 9.93
CA LEU A 62 -16.42 -14.52 9.93
C LEU A 62 -16.08 -14.95 11.36
N PHE A 63 -15.43 -14.08 12.14
CA PHE A 63 -15.08 -14.38 13.53
C PHE A 63 -16.32 -14.49 14.44
N ARG A 64 -17.35 -13.67 14.21
CA ARG A 64 -18.63 -13.83 14.93
C ARG A 64 -19.28 -15.19 14.65
N SER A 65 -19.30 -15.65 13.40
CA SER A 65 -19.78 -17.00 13.07
C SER A 65 -18.88 -18.09 13.63
N TYR A 66 -17.56 -17.89 13.66
CA TYR A 66 -16.63 -18.81 14.32
C TYR A 66 -16.98 -19.00 15.80
N ASN A 67 -17.26 -17.91 16.52
CA ASN A 67 -17.65 -17.98 17.94
C ASN A 67 -18.99 -18.68 18.20
N THR A 68 -19.80 -18.92 17.16
CA THR A 68 -21.03 -19.72 17.29
C THR A 68 -20.78 -21.22 17.17
N LEU A 69 -19.58 -21.63 16.73
CA LEU A 69 -19.17 -23.03 16.76
C LEU A 69 -18.90 -23.47 18.22
N PRO A 70 -19.14 -24.75 18.57
CA PRO A 70 -18.80 -25.28 19.88
C PRO A 70 -17.30 -25.12 20.14
N ARG A 71 -16.91 -24.85 21.39
CA ARG A 71 -15.48 -24.72 21.74
C ARG A 71 -14.85 -26.09 22.01
N PRO A 72 -13.63 -26.35 21.49
CA PRO A 72 -12.79 -25.47 20.67
C PRO A 72 -13.25 -25.38 19.20
N GLY A 73 -13.52 -24.17 18.70
CA GLY A 73 -14.21 -23.97 17.41
C GLY A 73 -13.50 -24.58 16.19
N VAL A 74 -12.17 -24.54 16.19
CA VAL A 74 -11.33 -25.11 15.12
C VAL A 74 -11.54 -26.61 14.93
N ALA A 75 -11.85 -27.36 15.99
CA ALA A 75 -11.95 -28.82 15.91
C ALA A 75 -13.23 -29.31 15.23
N HIS A 76 -14.22 -28.42 15.08
CA HIS A 76 -15.51 -28.70 14.46
C HIS A 76 -15.55 -28.35 12.97
N MET A 77 -14.42 -27.94 12.39
CA MET A 77 -14.29 -27.63 10.97
C MET A 77 -13.82 -28.84 10.17
N ARG A 78 -14.18 -28.88 8.89
CA ARG A 78 -13.50 -29.73 7.92
C ARG A 78 -12.08 -29.19 7.68
N TYR A 79 -11.15 -30.08 7.33
CA TYR A 79 -9.75 -29.72 7.15
C TYR A 79 -9.56 -28.60 6.12
N GLU A 80 -10.26 -28.66 4.99
CA GLU A 80 -10.15 -27.65 3.93
C GLU A 80 -10.68 -26.28 4.39
N ASP A 81 -11.80 -26.29 5.12
CA ASP A 81 -12.42 -25.08 5.67
C ASP A 81 -11.56 -24.47 6.78
N PHE A 82 -10.93 -25.32 7.60
CA PHE A 82 -9.99 -24.92 8.63
C PHE A 82 -8.77 -24.20 8.02
N GLU A 83 -8.13 -24.80 7.02
CA GLU A 83 -6.95 -24.20 6.38
C GLU A 83 -7.32 -22.87 5.68
N HIS A 84 -8.47 -22.81 5.01
CA HIS A 84 -8.96 -21.56 4.41
C HIS A 84 -9.25 -20.51 5.49
N PHE A 85 -9.88 -20.89 6.60
CA PHE A 85 -10.17 -19.99 7.71
C PHE A 85 -8.89 -19.42 8.34
N MET A 86 -7.89 -20.27 8.58
CA MET A 86 -6.59 -19.84 9.10
C MET A 86 -5.92 -18.85 8.14
N LEU A 87 -5.91 -19.13 6.84
CA LEU A 87 -5.37 -18.21 5.83
C LEU A 87 -6.07 -16.84 5.86
N GLN A 88 -7.40 -16.81 5.96
CA GLN A 88 -8.16 -15.55 6.03
C GLN A 88 -7.85 -14.78 7.32
N MET A 89 -7.93 -15.43 8.48
CA MET A 89 -7.69 -14.76 9.77
C MET A 89 -6.26 -14.20 9.89
N PHE A 90 -5.27 -14.91 9.34
CA PHE A 90 -3.88 -14.48 9.34
C PHE A 90 -3.52 -13.48 8.22
N SER A 91 -4.31 -13.37 7.16
CA SER A 91 -4.11 -12.37 6.09
C SER A 91 -4.85 -11.03 6.30
N PHE A 92 -5.50 -10.85 7.45
CA PHE A 92 -6.29 -9.64 7.72
C PHE A 92 -5.49 -8.33 7.56
N ARG A 93 -6.02 -7.43 6.72
CA ARG A 93 -5.36 -6.20 6.26
C ARG A 93 -5.26 -5.08 7.30
N ALA A 94 -5.84 -5.22 8.50
CA ALA A 94 -5.74 -4.17 9.52
C ALA A 94 -4.31 -3.91 10.00
N PHE A 95 -3.39 -4.85 9.83
CA PHE A 95 -1.97 -4.72 10.12
C PHE A 95 -1.17 -4.12 8.95
N LEU A 96 -1.86 -3.57 7.96
CA LEU A 96 -1.28 -2.69 6.96
C LEU A 96 -1.45 -1.23 7.43
N LYS A 97 -0.58 -0.37 6.92
CA LYS A 97 -0.63 1.08 7.14
C LYS A 97 -1.98 1.64 6.68
N PRO A 98 -2.72 2.40 7.51
CA PRO A 98 -3.96 3.04 7.09
C PRO A 98 -3.71 4.02 5.95
N ASN A 99 -4.59 4.04 4.95
CA ASN A 99 -4.45 4.93 3.79
C ASN A 99 -4.30 6.40 4.19
N MET A 100 -4.97 6.86 5.25
CA MET A 100 -4.90 8.25 5.70
C MET A 100 -3.54 8.63 6.29
N LEU A 101 -2.81 7.65 6.84
CA LEU A 101 -1.47 7.84 7.37
C LEU A 101 -0.40 7.67 6.28
N SER A 102 -0.78 7.30 5.05
CA SER A 102 0.15 7.11 3.93
C SER A 102 0.88 8.40 3.55
N GLY A 103 2.11 8.27 3.01
CA GLY A 103 3.08 9.36 2.94
C GLY A 103 2.53 10.70 2.42
N THR A 104 1.79 10.71 1.32
CA THR A 104 1.19 11.95 0.79
C THR A 104 -0.10 12.40 1.48
N ASN A 105 -0.81 11.46 2.10
CA ASN A 105 -2.12 11.70 2.69
C ASN A 105 -2.02 12.28 4.10
N ILE A 106 -0.94 11.99 4.82
CA ILE A 106 -0.75 12.46 6.20
C ILE A 106 -0.75 14.00 6.28
N PHE A 107 -0.38 14.70 5.21
CA PHE A 107 -0.33 16.17 5.17
C PHE A 107 -1.65 16.83 4.74
N LEU A 108 -2.69 16.06 4.45
CA LEU A 108 -3.96 16.56 3.91
C LEU A 108 -5.06 16.69 4.95
N PHE A 109 -4.86 16.07 6.09
CA PHE A 109 -5.85 16.03 7.14
C PHE A 109 -5.33 16.81 8.33
N ASP A 110 -6.24 17.34 9.12
CA ASP A 110 -5.88 17.95 10.38
C ASP A 110 -5.32 16.92 11.36
N ASP A 111 -4.51 17.40 12.27
CA ASP A 111 -3.85 16.63 13.32
C ASP A 111 -4.84 15.78 14.13
N ALA A 112 -6.01 16.34 14.45
CA ALA A 112 -7.05 15.65 15.23
C ALA A 112 -7.62 14.44 14.47
N PHE A 113 -7.86 14.57 13.17
CA PHE A 113 -8.33 13.51 12.31
C PHE A 113 -7.28 12.41 12.14
N LEU A 114 -6.00 12.78 11.97
CA LEU A 114 -4.91 11.81 11.88
C LEU A 114 -4.78 10.98 13.16
N LEU A 115 -4.85 11.64 14.32
CA LEU A 115 -4.85 10.97 15.62
C LEU A 115 -6.05 10.03 15.79
N LYS A 116 -7.24 10.47 15.38
CA LYS A 116 -8.44 9.63 15.41
C LYS A 116 -8.29 8.40 14.52
N GLN A 117 -7.81 8.57 13.28
CA GLN A 117 -7.58 7.46 12.36
C GLN A 117 -6.54 6.47 12.87
N TYR A 118 -5.48 6.98 13.50
CA TYR A 118 -4.48 6.15 14.16
C TYR A 118 -5.08 5.35 15.33
N ALA A 119 -5.90 6.00 16.17
CA ALA A 119 -6.59 5.36 17.28
C ALA A 119 -7.57 4.27 16.80
N ASP A 120 -8.41 4.59 15.82
CA ASP A 120 -9.39 3.66 15.24
C ASP A 120 -8.69 2.44 14.63
N ALA A 121 -7.59 2.64 13.89
CA ALA A 121 -6.78 1.56 13.33
C ALA A 121 -6.20 0.65 14.42
N ASN A 122 -5.65 1.23 15.50
CA ASN A 122 -5.12 0.45 16.62
C ASN A 122 -6.22 -0.32 17.37
N MET A 123 -7.40 0.27 17.54
CA MET A 123 -8.55 -0.42 18.13
C MET A 123 -8.93 -1.65 17.29
N THR A 124 -9.01 -1.52 15.97
CA THR A 124 -9.28 -2.65 15.07
C THR A 124 -8.20 -3.72 15.16
N ARG A 125 -6.91 -3.34 15.23
CA ARG A 125 -5.79 -4.28 15.39
C ARG A 125 -5.87 -5.03 16.71
N GLN A 126 -6.13 -4.35 17.82
CA GLN A 126 -6.26 -4.98 19.13
C GLN A 126 -7.43 -5.96 19.19
N ALA A 127 -8.58 -5.57 18.62
CA ALA A 127 -9.74 -6.46 18.51
C ALA A 127 -9.39 -7.73 17.71
N HIS A 128 -8.73 -7.58 16.55
CA HIS A 128 -8.32 -8.73 15.75
C HIS A 128 -7.25 -9.58 16.44
N LEU A 129 -6.29 -8.96 17.12
CA LEU A 129 -5.25 -9.66 17.86
C LEU A 129 -5.86 -10.53 18.97
N LYS A 130 -6.87 -10.01 19.69
CA LYS A 130 -7.63 -10.79 20.66
C LYS A 130 -8.30 -12.00 20.02
N ASN A 131 -8.86 -11.84 18.82
CA ASN A 131 -9.47 -12.93 18.07
C ASN A 131 -8.44 -14.00 17.69
N LEU A 132 -7.25 -13.60 17.24
CA LEU A 132 -6.15 -14.53 16.92
C LEU A 132 -5.67 -15.30 18.15
N TRP A 133 -5.53 -14.65 19.31
CA TRP A 133 -5.16 -15.34 20.55
C TRP A 133 -6.23 -16.32 21.02
N GLN A 134 -7.51 -16.01 20.79
CA GLN A 134 -8.59 -16.95 21.05
C GLN A 134 -8.50 -18.19 20.14
N ILE A 135 -8.31 -17.99 18.82
CA ILE A 135 -8.13 -19.10 17.86
C ILE A 135 -6.90 -19.94 18.25
N THR A 136 -5.81 -19.29 18.64
CA THR A 136 -4.58 -19.95 19.10
C THR A 136 -4.82 -20.79 20.36
N SER A 137 -5.66 -20.30 21.27
CA SER A 137 -6.07 -21.06 22.46
C SER A 137 -6.92 -22.28 22.08
N ASP A 138 -7.83 -22.13 21.13
CA ASP A 138 -8.66 -23.22 20.63
C ASP A 138 -7.83 -24.30 19.90
N LEU A 139 -6.78 -23.90 19.15
CA LEU A 139 -5.79 -24.82 18.57
C LEU A 139 -5.07 -25.64 19.64
N ALA A 140 -4.59 -24.98 20.69
CA ALA A 140 -3.90 -25.64 21.80
C ALA A 140 -4.81 -26.63 22.54
N LEU A 141 -6.08 -26.26 22.80
CA LEU A 141 -7.07 -27.15 23.40
C LEU A 141 -7.41 -28.37 22.52
N SER A 142 -7.26 -28.23 21.21
CA SER A 142 -7.53 -29.28 20.23
C SER A 142 -6.30 -30.12 19.88
N GLU A 143 -5.15 -29.86 20.50
CA GLU A 143 -3.86 -30.48 20.15
C GLU A 143 -3.49 -30.29 18.66
N ILE A 144 -3.91 -29.17 18.04
CA ILE A 144 -3.60 -28.84 16.65
C ILE A 144 -2.33 -27.97 16.64
N PRO A 145 -1.26 -28.36 15.93
CA PRO A 145 -0.02 -27.59 15.91
C PRO A 145 -0.17 -26.30 15.09
N ILE A 146 0.42 -25.22 15.61
CA ILE A 146 0.58 -23.93 14.92
C ILE A 146 1.74 -24.06 13.92
N THR A 147 1.55 -23.58 12.69
CA THR A 147 2.61 -23.60 11.66
C THR A 147 3.66 -22.52 11.91
N GLU A 148 4.85 -22.64 11.29
CA GLU A 148 5.84 -21.56 11.35
C GLU A 148 5.30 -20.21 10.85
N TYR A 149 4.62 -20.22 9.71
CA TYR A 149 4.00 -19.02 9.15
C TYR A 149 3.03 -18.33 10.14
N GLU A 150 2.22 -19.11 10.85
CA GLU A 150 1.30 -18.58 11.85
C GLU A 150 2.03 -18.05 13.09
N ARG A 151 3.07 -18.74 13.56
CA ARG A 151 3.92 -18.27 14.68
C ARG A 151 4.57 -16.94 14.35
N GLN A 152 5.20 -16.84 13.18
CA GLN A 152 5.82 -15.62 12.66
C GLN A 152 4.81 -14.47 12.59
N ASN A 153 3.62 -14.72 12.05
CA ASN A 153 2.55 -13.72 12.00
C ASN A 153 2.03 -13.32 13.39
N LEU A 154 1.94 -14.25 14.35
CA LEU A 154 1.53 -13.93 15.73
C LEU A 154 2.54 -12.98 16.38
N VAL A 155 3.84 -13.23 16.23
CA VAL A 155 4.90 -12.34 16.73
C VAL A 155 4.78 -10.96 16.08
N TYR A 156 4.74 -10.89 14.75
CA TYR A 156 4.60 -9.64 14.01
C TYR A 156 3.37 -8.84 14.44
N LYS A 157 2.21 -9.48 14.54
CA LYS A 157 0.94 -8.82 14.88
C LYS A 157 0.85 -8.41 16.35
N THR A 158 1.43 -9.21 17.25
CA THR A 158 1.43 -8.91 18.69
C THR A 158 2.26 -7.68 18.98
N PHE A 159 3.44 -7.57 18.35
CA PHE A 159 4.36 -6.45 18.53
C PHE A 159 4.29 -5.44 17.38
N PHE A 160 3.19 -5.42 16.63
CA PHE A 160 3.03 -4.57 15.47
C PHE A 160 3.26 -3.12 15.86
N ARG A 161 4.15 -2.46 15.13
CA ARG A 161 4.44 -1.04 15.27
C ARG A 161 4.56 -0.44 13.88
N GLU A 162 3.95 0.73 13.71
CA GLU A 162 4.07 1.47 12.45
C GLU A 162 5.52 1.84 12.17
N ARG A 163 5.80 2.16 10.91
CA ARG A 163 7.09 2.67 10.49
C ARG A 163 7.47 3.95 11.26
N GLN A 164 8.78 4.15 11.41
CA GLN A 164 9.35 5.23 12.21
C GLN A 164 8.90 6.62 11.74
N ASP A 165 8.82 6.87 10.43
CA ASP A 165 8.35 8.13 9.83
C ASP A 165 6.92 8.51 10.29
N ILE A 166 6.04 7.51 10.36
CA ILE A 166 4.65 7.69 10.83
C ILE A 166 4.63 7.93 12.32
N MET A 167 5.40 7.13 13.08
CA MET A 167 5.46 7.25 14.53
C MET A 167 5.98 8.61 14.97
N GLU A 168 6.99 9.15 14.29
CA GLU A 168 7.51 10.50 14.52
C GLU A 168 6.45 11.57 14.25
N THR A 169 5.70 11.44 13.15
CA THR A 169 4.61 12.38 12.83
C THR A 169 3.51 12.35 13.89
N ILE A 170 3.06 11.15 14.31
CA ILE A 170 2.04 11.05 15.36
C ILE A 170 2.56 11.58 16.70
N GLN A 171 3.84 11.34 17.02
CA GLN A 171 4.45 11.86 18.23
C GLN A 171 4.64 13.38 18.20
N SER A 172 4.99 13.98 17.05
CA SER A 172 5.11 15.43 16.90
C SER A 172 3.76 16.10 17.10
N ILE A 173 2.70 15.57 16.47
CA ILE A 173 1.31 16.03 16.66
C ILE A 173 0.92 15.98 18.15
N ALA A 174 1.19 14.85 18.83
CA ALA A 174 0.86 14.70 20.25
C ALA A 174 1.61 15.68 21.18
N ARG A 175 2.81 16.12 20.78
CA ARG A 175 3.63 17.09 21.51
C ARG A 175 3.26 18.54 21.22
N GLN A 176 2.82 18.85 20.00
CA GLN A 176 2.55 20.22 19.52
C GLN A 176 1.08 20.65 19.65
N GLY A 177 0.13 19.71 19.79
CA GLY A 177 -1.30 20.02 19.87
C GLY A 177 -1.71 20.85 21.09
N ASN A 178 -2.89 21.50 21.00
CA ASN A 178 -3.53 22.19 22.12
C ASN A 178 -3.56 21.31 23.38
N PRO A 179 -3.52 21.86 24.60
CA PRO A 179 -3.43 21.07 25.84
C PRO A 179 -4.51 19.99 25.99
N GLN A 180 -5.73 20.23 25.51
CA GLN A 180 -6.82 19.25 25.50
C GLN A 180 -6.60 18.12 24.48
N ASP A 181 -6.13 18.46 23.28
CA ASP A 181 -5.79 17.50 22.22
C ASP A 181 -4.52 16.73 22.55
N SER A 182 -3.55 17.33 23.24
CA SER A 182 -2.33 16.68 23.72
C SER A 182 -2.65 15.64 24.81
N VAL A 183 -3.62 15.90 25.69
CA VAL A 183 -4.08 14.89 26.66
C VAL A 183 -4.80 13.74 25.95
N ALA A 184 -5.68 14.03 24.99
CA ALA A 184 -6.33 13.00 24.18
C ALA A 184 -5.31 12.18 23.36
N ALA A 185 -4.33 12.83 22.73
CA ALA A 185 -3.27 12.21 21.96
C ALA A 185 -2.33 11.35 22.83
N LYS A 186 -1.93 11.85 24.00
CA LYS A 186 -1.15 11.08 24.98
C LYS A 186 -1.93 9.88 25.51
N ASN A 187 -3.23 10.05 25.76
CA ASN A 187 -4.09 8.93 26.12
C ASN A 187 -4.22 7.92 24.99
N ILE A 188 -4.31 8.36 23.74
CA ILE A 188 -4.35 7.46 22.56
C ILE A 188 -3.03 6.69 22.45
N LEU A 189 -1.89 7.37 22.59
CA LEU A 189 -0.57 6.77 22.56
C LEU A 189 -0.38 5.77 23.71
N ASN A 190 -0.79 6.11 24.93
CA ASN A 190 -0.57 5.24 26.09
C ASN A 190 -1.57 4.07 26.16
N LYS A 191 -2.81 4.25 25.69
CA LYS A 191 -3.88 3.25 25.83
C LYS A 191 -3.90 2.22 24.70
N TRP A 192 -3.47 2.61 23.51
CA TRP A 192 -3.66 1.80 22.29
C TRP A 192 -2.36 1.32 21.65
N GLN A 193 -1.21 1.50 22.32
CA GLN A 193 0.05 0.91 21.86
C GLN A 193 0.05 -0.60 22.02
N SER A 194 0.57 -1.29 21.02
CA SER A 194 0.99 -2.69 21.14
C SER A 194 1.99 -2.83 22.29
N PRO A 195 2.09 -4.02 22.92
CA PRO A 195 3.14 -4.31 23.89
C PRO A 195 4.51 -3.84 23.40
N HIS A 196 5.29 -3.23 24.30
CA HIS A 196 6.63 -2.76 23.95
C HIS A 196 7.58 -3.94 23.77
N PHE A 197 8.36 -3.93 22.69
CA PHE A 197 9.31 -5.00 22.39
C PHE A 197 10.71 -4.65 22.93
N ASP A 198 10.85 -4.67 24.25
CA ASP A 198 12.12 -4.44 24.95
C ASP A 198 13.04 -5.67 24.93
N PHE A 199 14.23 -5.56 25.50
CA PHE A 199 15.24 -6.63 25.45
C PHE A 199 14.80 -7.89 26.21
N GLU A 200 14.06 -7.76 27.30
CA GLU A 200 13.56 -8.91 28.05
C GLU A 200 12.43 -9.62 27.28
N THR A 201 11.49 -8.85 26.72
CA THR A 201 10.45 -9.38 25.81
C THR A 201 11.07 -10.08 24.61
N TYR A 202 12.13 -9.50 24.03
CA TYR A 202 12.90 -10.13 22.96
C TYR A 202 13.44 -11.51 23.39
N LYS A 203 14.06 -11.64 24.57
CA LYS A 203 14.58 -12.93 25.05
C LYS A 203 13.46 -13.96 25.17
N GLU A 204 12.31 -13.59 25.71
CA GLU A 204 11.17 -14.51 25.84
C GLU A 204 10.65 -14.96 24.48
N VAL A 205 10.52 -14.03 23.52
CA VAL A 205 10.07 -14.34 22.16
C VAL A 205 11.10 -15.19 21.44
N TYR A 206 12.39 -14.87 21.57
CA TYR A 206 13.48 -15.64 20.99
C TYR A 206 13.53 -17.07 21.55
N LEU A 207 13.36 -17.25 22.87
CA LEU A 207 13.30 -18.58 23.48
C LEU A 207 12.11 -19.42 22.98
N LYS A 208 10.98 -18.77 22.67
CA LYS A 208 9.75 -19.46 22.22
C LYS A 208 9.68 -19.68 20.71
N PHE A 209 10.30 -18.80 19.92
CA PHE A 209 10.08 -18.71 18.46
C PHE A 209 11.37 -18.53 17.64
N GLY A 210 12.50 -18.21 18.26
CA GLY A 210 13.75 -17.87 17.59
C GLY A 210 14.66 -19.08 17.38
N ASP A 211 14.23 -20.04 16.56
CA ASP A 211 15.15 -21.09 16.13
C ASP A 211 16.25 -20.47 15.25
N ALA A 212 17.52 -20.69 15.61
CA ALA A 212 18.68 -20.07 14.98
C ALA A 212 18.87 -20.49 13.51
N THR A 213 18.17 -21.53 13.06
CA THR A 213 18.22 -22.00 11.67
C THR A 213 17.16 -21.39 10.75
N ASP A 214 16.10 -20.79 11.28
CA ASP A 214 15.04 -20.19 10.46
C ASP A 214 15.28 -18.69 10.24
N ALA A 215 15.81 -18.34 9.06
CA ALA A 215 16.06 -16.96 8.66
C ALA A 215 14.77 -16.12 8.61
N GLU A 216 13.62 -16.70 8.30
CA GLU A 216 12.35 -15.97 8.22
C GLU A 216 11.84 -15.57 9.60
N ALA A 217 11.89 -16.48 10.58
CA ALA A 217 11.58 -16.16 11.98
C ALA A 217 12.51 -15.08 12.53
N LEU A 218 13.82 -15.18 12.27
CA LEU A 218 14.79 -14.17 12.70
C LEU A 218 14.53 -12.82 12.02
N ASN A 219 14.16 -12.79 10.75
CA ASN A 219 13.79 -11.57 10.03
C ASN A 219 12.56 -10.89 10.63
N VAL A 220 11.54 -11.66 11.04
CA VAL A 220 10.37 -11.08 11.73
C VAL A 220 10.76 -10.45 13.06
N ILE A 221 11.56 -11.15 13.87
CA ILE A 221 12.04 -10.63 15.16
C ILE A 221 12.94 -9.40 14.95
N LEU A 222 13.80 -9.41 13.94
CA LEU A 222 14.67 -8.30 13.55
C LEU A 222 13.88 -7.06 13.14
N LEU A 223 12.86 -7.24 12.28
CA LEU A 223 11.96 -6.17 11.88
C LEU A 223 11.27 -5.57 13.09
N THR A 224 10.73 -6.40 13.98
CA THR A 224 10.09 -5.94 15.22
C THR A 224 11.08 -5.17 16.10
N ALA A 225 12.29 -5.68 16.32
CA ALA A 225 13.31 -4.99 17.11
C ALA A 225 13.64 -3.60 16.56
N LEU A 226 13.88 -3.49 15.25
CA LEU A 226 14.22 -2.23 14.60
C LEU A 226 13.05 -1.24 14.61
N ARG A 227 11.81 -1.69 14.35
CA ARG A 227 10.61 -0.84 14.42
C ARG A 227 10.36 -0.29 15.83
N HIS A 228 10.80 -0.99 16.87
CA HIS A 228 10.73 -0.51 18.26
C HIS A 228 11.96 0.29 18.71
N GLY A 229 13.00 0.41 17.88
CA GLY A 229 14.26 1.08 18.24
C GLY A 229 15.12 0.29 19.23
N ASN A 230 14.89 -1.03 19.36
CA ASN A 230 15.61 -1.88 20.30
C ASN A 230 16.95 -2.35 19.72
N MET A 231 17.96 -1.46 19.81
CA MET A 231 19.29 -1.73 19.28
C MET A 231 20.04 -2.87 20.00
N ALA A 232 19.68 -3.16 21.25
CA ALA A 232 20.25 -4.28 22.01
C ALA A 232 19.79 -5.63 21.44
N ALA A 233 18.48 -5.77 21.18
CA ALA A 233 17.95 -6.96 20.51
C ALA A 233 18.49 -7.10 19.08
N TYR A 234 18.56 -5.99 18.33
CA TYR A 234 19.22 -5.97 17.01
C TYR A 234 20.63 -6.55 17.06
N SER A 235 21.49 -6.05 17.95
CA SER A 235 22.87 -6.51 18.06
C SER A 235 22.96 -8.01 18.42
N ASP A 236 22.14 -8.47 19.36
CA ASP A 236 22.09 -9.88 19.75
C ASP A 236 21.61 -10.78 18.60
N ILE A 237 20.57 -10.38 17.86
CA ILE A 237 20.08 -11.11 16.68
C ILE A 237 21.17 -11.20 15.60
N MET A 238 21.82 -10.09 15.26
CA MET A 238 22.84 -10.07 14.22
C MET A 238 24.06 -10.92 14.58
N SER A 239 24.37 -11.09 15.87
CA SER A 239 25.42 -12.00 16.32
C SER A 239 25.10 -13.49 16.13
N LYS A 240 23.81 -13.83 15.99
CA LYS A 240 23.31 -15.22 15.88
C LYS A 240 22.96 -15.62 14.45
N ILE A 241 22.55 -14.66 13.61
CA ILE A 241 22.32 -14.94 12.19
C ILE A 241 23.67 -15.20 11.51
N ARG A 242 23.82 -16.38 10.91
CA ARG A 242 25.04 -16.71 10.18
C ARG A 242 25.07 -15.94 8.86
N ALA A 243 26.25 -15.49 8.45
CA ALA A 243 26.35 -14.64 7.26
C ALA A 243 25.87 -15.32 5.96
N ASP A 244 26.01 -16.64 5.85
CA ASP A 244 25.51 -17.47 4.75
C ASP A 244 23.97 -17.61 4.73
N SER A 245 23.30 -17.28 5.84
CA SER A 245 21.83 -17.35 5.97
C SER A 245 21.10 -16.04 5.67
N TYR A 246 21.81 -14.97 5.33
CA TYR A 246 21.17 -13.69 4.98
C TYR A 246 20.32 -13.83 3.71
N THR A 247 19.08 -13.37 3.79
CA THR A 247 18.15 -13.37 2.65
C THR A 247 17.92 -11.95 2.13
N ARG A 248 17.23 -11.82 0.99
CA ARG A 248 16.82 -10.50 0.47
C ARG A 248 16.03 -9.70 1.50
N ASP A 249 15.14 -10.37 2.22
CA ASP A 249 14.31 -9.73 3.22
C ASP A 249 15.13 -9.24 4.41
N THR A 250 16.20 -9.96 4.80
CA THR A 250 17.14 -9.48 5.81
C THR A 250 17.74 -8.13 5.40
N PHE A 251 18.25 -8.01 4.18
CA PHE A 251 18.81 -6.75 3.69
C PHE A 251 17.76 -5.65 3.50
N LYS A 252 16.55 -5.98 3.01
CA LYS A 252 15.45 -5.00 2.92
C LYS A 252 15.12 -4.42 4.30
N ILE A 253 14.96 -5.28 5.31
CA ILE A 253 14.64 -4.89 6.68
C ILE A 253 15.75 -3.99 7.26
N LEU A 254 17.01 -4.40 7.12
CA LEU A 254 18.15 -3.65 7.65
C LEU A 254 18.25 -2.28 6.99
N LEU A 255 18.33 -2.23 5.67
CA LEU A 255 18.59 -0.98 4.95
C LEU A 255 17.43 0.02 5.12
N GLU A 256 16.17 -0.41 5.02
CA GLU A 256 15.01 0.47 5.21
C GLU A 256 14.93 1.02 6.64
N ASN A 257 15.05 0.16 7.65
CA ASN A 257 14.83 0.60 9.02
C ASN A 257 16.03 1.36 9.59
N LEU A 258 17.26 0.99 9.23
CA LEU A 258 18.44 1.76 9.65
C LEU A 258 18.45 3.16 9.03
N SER A 259 18.02 3.31 7.76
CA SER A 259 17.89 4.64 7.15
C SER A 259 16.83 5.48 7.86
N LEU A 260 15.67 4.89 8.16
CA LEU A 260 14.59 5.56 8.90
C LEU A 260 14.97 5.91 10.35
N LEU A 261 15.89 5.18 10.97
CA LEU A 261 16.43 5.47 12.29
C LEU A 261 17.62 6.45 12.26
N GLY A 262 18.04 6.91 11.07
CA GLY A 262 19.21 7.78 10.89
C GLY A 262 20.55 7.09 11.17
N GLN A 263 20.60 5.76 11.20
CA GLN A 263 21.79 4.96 11.54
C GLN A 263 22.72 4.81 10.32
N ARG A 264 23.31 5.91 9.87
CA ARG A 264 24.14 5.98 8.66
C ARG A 264 25.34 5.03 8.68
N HIS A 265 26.01 4.89 9.84
CA HIS A 265 27.20 4.03 9.95
C HIS A 265 26.84 2.55 9.75
N GLU A 266 25.82 2.07 10.44
CA GLU A 266 25.31 0.69 10.30
C GLU A 266 24.81 0.43 8.87
N PHE A 267 24.07 1.37 8.28
CA PHE A 267 23.63 1.29 6.89
C PHE A 267 24.81 1.04 5.94
N ASN A 268 25.90 1.80 6.11
CA ASN A 268 27.11 1.67 5.28
C ASN A 268 27.80 0.30 5.43
N ILE A 269 27.77 -0.29 6.63
CA ILE A 269 28.30 -1.65 6.87
C ILE A 269 27.48 -2.66 6.07
N TRP A 270 26.16 -2.60 6.16
CA TRP A 270 25.27 -3.57 5.51
C TRP A 270 25.23 -3.44 3.99
N ILE A 271 25.25 -2.22 3.45
CA ILE A 271 25.33 -2.04 1.99
C ILE A 271 26.68 -2.53 1.45
N SER A 272 27.77 -2.30 2.18
CA SER A 272 29.10 -2.82 1.80
C SER A 272 29.12 -4.35 1.81
N LEU A 273 28.52 -4.96 2.82
CA LEU A 273 28.40 -6.42 2.89
C LEU A 273 27.53 -6.99 1.76
N LEU A 274 26.40 -6.35 1.46
CA LEU A 274 25.52 -6.74 0.36
C LEU A 274 26.30 -6.74 -0.97
N VAL A 275 26.98 -5.64 -1.28
CA VAL A 275 27.71 -5.50 -2.55
C VAL A 275 28.93 -6.42 -2.63
N SER A 276 29.65 -6.62 -1.54
CA SER A 276 30.90 -7.39 -1.55
C SER A 276 30.71 -8.91 -1.47
N ARG A 277 29.64 -9.40 -0.81
CA ARG A 277 29.45 -10.83 -0.54
C ARG A 277 28.11 -11.41 -0.97
N HIS A 278 27.09 -10.58 -1.15
CA HIS A 278 25.71 -11.04 -1.40
C HIS A 278 25.07 -10.33 -2.61
N ILE A 279 25.88 -9.95 -3.60
CA ILE A 279 25.43 -9.17 -4.75
C ILE A 279 24.35 -9.90 -5.56
N ASP A 280 24.34 -11.22 -5.52
CA ASP A 280 23.36 -12.12 -6.14
C ASP A 280 21.96 -12.04 -5.48
N LEU A 281 21.87 -11.45 -4.29
CA LEU A 281 20.59 -11.17 -3.63
C LEU A 281 19.96 -9.86 -4.13
N ILE A 282 20.67 -9.02 -4.88
CA ILE A 282 20.11 -7.75 -5.36
C ILE A 282 19.04 -8.03 -6.43
N ASP A 283 17.81 -7.65 -6.13
CA ASP A 283 16.66 -7.65 -7.03
C ASP A 283 16.09 -6.23 -7.16
N ILE A 284 15.08 -6.00 -8.02
CA ILE A 284 14.55 -4.63 -8.20
C ILE A 284 13.92 -4.08 -6.92
N GLN A 285 13.32 -4.93 -6.09
CA GLN A 285 12.71 -4.48 -4.83
C GLN A 285 13.77 -4.02 -3.83
N LEU A 286 14.84 -4.79 -3.64
CA LEU A 286 15.96 -4.41 -2.77
C LEU A 286 16.69 -3.18 -3.33
N LEU A 287 16.83 -3.05 -4.65
CA LEU A 287 17.38 -1.86 -5.27
C LEU A 287 16.53 -0.61 -4.98
N ASN A 288 15.21 -0.72 -5.06
CA ASN A 288 14.30 0.36 -4.70
C ASN A 288 14.39 0.73 -3.21
N THR A 289 14.58 -0.27 -2.34
CA THR A 289 14.86 -0.01 -0.91
C THR A 289 16.17 0.76 -0.74
N ILE A 290 17.22 0.44 -1.48
CA ILE A 290 18.50 1.18 -1.43
C ILE A 290 18.30 2.63 -1.87
N ILE A 291 17.61 2.87 -3.00
CA ILE A 291 17.29 4.23 -3.51
C ILE A 291 16.50 5.01 -2.45
N PHE A 292 15.46 4.41 -1.89
CA PHE A 292 14.68 4.99 -0.79
C PHE A 292 15.57 5.36 0.40
N SER A 293 16.37 4.41 0.89
CA SER A 293 17.22 4.60 2.06
C SER A 293 18.28 5.69 1.87
N LEU A 294 18.85 5.82 0.68
CA LEU A 294 19.79 6.89 0.35
C LEU A 294 19.11 8.27 0.40
N VAL A 295 17.89 8.39 -0.12
CA VAL A 295 17.10 9.62 -0.03
C VAL A 295 16.80 9.97 1.44
N GLU A 296 16.36 9.02 2.25
CA GLU A 296 16.07 9.23 3.68
C GLU A 296 17.31 9.63 4.49
N LEU A 297 18.49 9.10 4.14
CA LEU A 297 19.76 9.45 4.80
C LEU A 297 20.34 10.79 4.35
N GLY A 298 19.67 11.52 3.46
CA GLY A 298 20.14 12.79 2.94
C GLY A 298 21.25 12.66 1.90
N GLU A 299 21.32 11.54 1.17
CA GLU A 299 22.28 11.27 0.10
C GLU A 299 21.59 11.12 -1.29
N PRO A 300 20.77 12.11 -1.72
CA PRO A 300 19.96 12.00 -2.93
C PRO A 300 20.82 11.92 -4.21
N GLN A 301 22.03 12.49 -4.23
CA GLN A 301 22.91 12.43 -5.40
C GLN A 301 23.36 10.98 -5.70
N LEU A 302 23.58 10.17 -4.65
CA LEU A 302 23.89 8.76 -4.81
C LEU A 302 22.65 7.98 -5.28
N ALA A 303 21.47 8.34 -4.77
CA ALA A 303 20.20 7.74 -5.20
C ALA A 303 19.92 8.03 -6.70
N GLU A 304 20.14 9.27 -7.14
CA GLU A 304 20.02 9.70 -8.54
C GLU A 304 21.03 8.98 -9.43
N SER A 305 22.29 8.87 -9.02
CA SER A 305 23.32 8.15 -9.79
C SER A 305 22.94 6.68 -10.01
N LEU A 306 22.38 6.04 -8.98
CA LEU A 306 21.91 4.65 -9.06
C LEU A 306 20.67 4.51 -9.94
N PHE A 307 19.75 5.48 -9.84
CA PHE A 307 18.57 5.57 -10.70
C PHE A 307 18.96 5.74 -12.17
N GLU A 308 19.84 6.67 -12.51
CA GLU A 308 20.31 6.90 -13.88
C GLU A 308 20.99 5.66 -14.46
N ALA A 309 21.85 5.00 -13.68
CA ALA A 309 22.51 3.77 -14.09
C ALA A 309 21.53 2.62 -14.40
N LEU A 310 20.41 2.56 -13.67
CA LEU A 310 19.34 1.58 -13.91
C LEU A 310 18.59 1.89 -15.21
N ILE A 311 18.23 3.16 -15.43
CA ILE A 311 17.47 3.59 -16.61
C ILE A 311 18.25 3.32 -17.90
N VAL A 312 19.53 3.69 -17.94
CA VAL A 312 20.37 3.49 -19.13
C VAL A 312 20.45 2.02 -19.53
N LYS A 313 20.41 1.11 -18.55
CA LYS A 313 20.41 -0.34 -18.81
C LYS A 313 19.05 -0.88 -19.22
N SER A 314 17.95 -0.20 -18.91
CA SER A 314 16.58 -0.68 -19.15
C SER A 314 15.96 -0.20 -20.46
N GLU A 315 16.74 0.42 -21.36
CA GLU A 315 16.28 0.86 -22.69
C GLU A 315 15.87 -0.31 -23.61
N VAL A 316 16.22 -1.55 -23.27
CA VAL A 316 15.81 -2.74 -24.03
C VAL A 316 14.33 -3.05 -23.74
N ALA A 317 13.50 -2.91 -24.78
CA ALA A 317 12.08 -3.21 -24.70
C ALA A 317 11.82 -4.66 -24.21
N LEU A 318 10.97 -4.79 -23.19
CA LEU A 318 10.54 -6.08 -22.67
C LEU A 318 9.60 -6.80 -23.67
N THR A 319 9.80 -8.10 -23.84
CA THR A 319 8.82 -8.98 -24.49
C THR A 319 7.53 -9.05 -23.67
N GLU A 320 6.44 -9.51 -24.28
CA GLU A 320 5.14 -9.67 -23.60
C GLU A 320 5.25 -10.49 -22.31
N ASP A 321 5.99 -11.60 -22.36
CA ASP A 321 6.27 -12.47 -21.21
C ASP A 321 7.11 -11.80 -20.11
N GLY A 322 7.90 -10.77 -20.45
CA GLY A 322 8.76 -10.05 -19.51
C GLY A 322 8.07 -8.90 -18.77
N ARG A 323 6.85 -8.52 -19.16
CA ARG A 323 6.16 -7.32 -18.63
C ARG A 323 5.91 -7.36 -17.12
N PHE A 324 5.79 -8.54 -16.52
CA PHE A 324 5.59 -8.68 -15.08
C PHE A 324 6.76 -8.10 -14.26
N LEU A 325 7.96 -7.97 -14.85
CA LEU A 325 9.12 -7.35 -14.20
C LEU A 325 8.90 -5.88 -13.83
N LYS A 326 7.94 -5.19 -14.49
CA LYS A 326 7.56 -3.80 -14.17
C LYS A 326 6.69 -3.67 -12.91
N LEU A 327 6.19 -4.78 -12.35
CA LEU A 327 5.41 -4.85 -11.11
C LEU A 327 4.16 -3.95 -11.06
N VAL A 328 3.53 -3.73 -12.21
CA VAL A 328 2.42 -2.79 -12.36
C VAL A 328 1.13 -3.35 -11.75
N LYS A 329 0.83 -4.63 -12.00
CA LYS A 329 -0.38 -5.31 -11.52
C LYS A 329 -0.10 -6.13 -10.26
N LEU A 330 -1.16 -6.49 -9.53
CA LEU A 330 -1.04 -7.42 -8.39
C LEU A 330 -0.51 -8.79 -8.83
N ASP A 331 -1.03 -9.31 -9.95
CA ASP A 331 -0.61 -10.57 -10.53
C ASP A 331 0.86 -10.54 -10.96
N ASP A 332 1.36 -9.38 -11.39
CA ASP A 332 2.78 -9.20 -11.71
C ASP A 332 3.64 -9.41 -10.47
N LYS A 333 3.20 -8.92 -9.31
CA LYS A 333 3.91 -9.12 -8.02
C LYS A 333 3.94 -10.58 -7.61
N LEU A 334 2.85 -11.31 -7.84
CA LEU A 334 2.79 -12.75 -7.58
C LEU A 334 3.71 -13.52 -8.52
N LYS A 335 3.64 -13.24 -9.83
CA LYS A 335 4.54 -13.83 -10.84
C LYS A 335 6.00 -13.51 -10.52
N TYR A 336 6.30 -12.28 -10.11
CA TYR A 336 7.64 -11.86 -9.74
C TYR A 336 8.14 -12.60 -8.50
N SER A 337 7.30 -12.81 -7.46
CA SER A 337 7.70 -13.59 -6.30
C SER A 337 8.04 -15.05 -6.66
N LEU A 338 7.29 -15.64 -7.59
CA LEU A 338 7.58 -16.98 -8.10
C LEU A 338 8.87 -17.00 -8.92
N TYR A 339 9.09 -15.98 -9.75
CA TYR A 339 10.32 -15.79 -10.53
C TYR A 339 11.56 -15.71 -9.62
N ILE A 340 11.52 -14.90 -8.58
CA ILE A 340 12.63 -14.76 -7.63
C ILE A 340 12.84 -16.04 -6.80
N SER A 341 11.76 -16.69 -6.35
CA SER A 341 11.87 -17.96 -5.64
C SER A 341 12.49 -19.06 -6.52
N GLY A 342 12.13 -19.12 -7.81
CA GLY A 342 12.76 -20.01 -8.77
C GLY A 342 14.22 -19.65 -9.02
N TYR A 343 14.54 -18.35 -9.11
CA TYR A 343 15.90 -17.84 -9.27
C TYR A 343 16.82 -18.27 -8.11
N ASP A 344 16.31 -18.23 -6.87
CA ASP A 344 17.08 -18.62 -5.68
C ASP A 344 17.43 -20.10 -5.64
N GLN A 345 16.64 -20.94 -6.29
CA GLN A 345 16.86 -22.38 -6.36
C GLN A 345 17.87 -22.76 -7.46
N LEU A 346 18.32 -21.81 -8.28
CA LEU A 346 19.27 -22.09 -9.35
C LEU A 346 20.67 -22.38 -8.77
N PRO A 347 21.35 -23.44 -9.23
CA PRO A 347 22.72 -23.77 -8.78
C PRO A 347 23.75 -22.75 -9.25
N SER A 348 23.47 -22.05 -10.35
CA SER A 348 24.25 -20.93 -10.87
C SER A 348 23.30 -19.77 -11.13
N LYS A 349 23.53 -18.65 -10.47
CA LYS A 349 22.69 -17.47 -10.52
C LYS A 349 23.11 -16.55 -11.69
N PRO A 350 22.36 -16.50 -12.80
CA PRO A 350 22.64 -15.53 -13.85
C PRO A 350 22.36 -14.10 -13.36
N PRO A 351 22.82 -13.04 -14.04
CA PRO A 351 22.43 -11.68 -13.67
C PRO A 351 20.90 -11.52 -13.64
N VAL A 352 20.35 -10.98 -12.55
CA VAL A 352 18.92 -10.66 -12.46
C VAL A 352 18.60 -9.57 -13.49
N ASN A 353 17.49 -9.72 -14.21
CA ASN A 353 17.05 -8.70 -15.15
C ASN A 353 16.33 -7.58 -14.40
N TYR A 354 16.98 -6.41 -14.27
CA TYR A 354 16.43 -5.27 -13.54
C TYR A 354 15.64 -4.35 -14.48
N HIS A 355 14.39 -4.06 -14.11
CA HIS A 355 13.54 -3.11 -14.82
C HIS A 355 12.99 -2.09 -13.83
N PRO A 356 13.09 -0.77 -14.11
CA PRO A 356 12.48 0.25 -13.28
C PRO A 356 11.00 -0.02 -13.02
N THR A 357 10.57 0.27 -11.80
CA THR A 357 9.15 0.19 -11.39
C THR A 357 8.70 1.53 -10.84
N GLU A 358 7.40 1.70 -10.57
CA GLU A 358 6.88 2.92 -9.94
C GLU A 358 7.68 3.32 -8.69
N GLN A 359 8.07 2.34 -7.87
CA GLN A 359 8.84 2.60 -6.64
C GLN A 359 10.25 3.14 -6.92
N THR A 360 10.86 2.80 -8.06
CA THR A 360 12.15 3.39 -8.46
C THR A 360 12.02 4.90 -8.66
N PHE A 361 10.94 5.34 -9.31
CA PHE A 361 10.71 6.75 -9.62
C PHE A 361 10.15 7.54 -8.44
N ILE A 362 9.26 6.93 -7.64
CA ILE A 362 8.49 7.65 -6.64
C ILE A 362 9.36 8.26 -5.53
N HIS A 363 10.48 7.62 -5.21
CA HIS A 363 11.40 8.10 -4.17
C HIS A 363 12.17 9.35 -4.63
N ILE A 364 12.63 9.36 -5.88
CA ILE A 364 13.27 10.53 -6.51
C ILE A 364 12.25 11.65 -6.72
N LEU A 365 11.04 11.31 -7.21
CA LEU A 365 9.96 12.28 -7.38
C LEU A 365 9.60 12.96 -6.06
N ARG A 366 9.46 12.18 -4.98
CA ARG A 366 9.20 12.74 -3.65
C ARG A 366 10.30 13.71 -3.24
N TYR A 367 11.56 13.33 -3.41
CA TYR A 367 12.70 14.19 -3.10
C TYR A 367 12.62 15.52 -3.85
N TYR A 368 12.46 15.50 -5.18
CA TYR A 368 12.30 16.71 -5.99
C TYR A 368 11.11 17.59 -5.56
N CYS A 369 9.99 16.96 -5.21
CA CYS A 369 8.80 17.64 -4.73
C CYS A 369 8.97 18.27 -3.34
N GLU A 370 9.85 17.74 -2.49
CA GLU A 370 10.11 18.24 -1.13
C GLU A 370 11.28 19.23 -1.07
N SER A 371 12.25 19.12 -1.99
CA SER A 371 13.41 20.01 -2.08
C SER A 371 13.15 21.27 -2.88
N GLY A 372 12.01 21.37 -3.58
CA GLY A 372 11.71 22.48 -4.49
C GLY A 372 12.57 22.47 -5.74
N ALA A 373 12.79 21.28 -6.34
CA ALA A 373 13.52 21.18 -7.60
C ALA A 373 12.82 21.96 -8.73
N ASP A 374 13.56 22.38 -9.75
CA ASP A 374 12.94 23.06 -10.90
C ASP A 374 11.85 22.20 -11.55
N PHE A 375 10.77 22.82 -11.99
CA PHE A 375 9.64 22.14 -12.59
C PHE A 375 10.05 21.33 -13.83
N SER A 376 11.06 21.80 -14.58
CA SER A 376 11.61 21.05 -15.71
C SER A 376 12.18 19.68 -15.30
N ALA A 377 12.74 19.55 -14.10
CA ALA A 377 13.23 18.28 -13.57
C ALA A 377 12.08 17.33 -13.22
N LEU A 378 11.01 17.85 -12.61
CA LEU A 378 9.78 17.09 -12.36
C LEU A 378 9.15 16.60 -13.65
N ALA A 379 8.99 17.49 -14.64
CA ALA A 379 8.40 17.17 -15.94
C ALA A 379 9.24 16.12 -16.70
N ARG A 380 10.58 16.26 -16.70
CA ARG A 380 11.48 15.25 -17.29
C ARG A 380 11.34 13.88 -16.63
N LEU A 381 11.28 13.83 -15.30
CA LEU A 381 11.12 12.57 -14.57
C LEU A 381 9.78 11.90 -14.92
N LEU A 382 8.68 12.65 -14.98
CA LEU A 382 7.37 12.12 -15.39
C LEU A 382 7.37 11.65 -16.85
N ASN A 383 8.06 12.38 -17.74
CA ASN A 383 8.19 11.99 -19.14
C ASN A 383 9.00 10.69 -19.29
N GLN A 384 10.02 10.51 -18.46
CA GLN A 384 10.82 9.28 -18.42
C GLN A 384 10.00 8.07 -17.93
N VAL A 385 9.09 8.27 -16.97
CA VAL A 385 8.17 7.23 -16.49
C VAL A 385 7.25 6.79 -17.63
N GLU A 386 6.59 7.76 -18.26
CA GLU A 386 5.50 7.51 -19.20
C GLU A 386 6.00 7.14 -20.60
N SER A 387 6.88 7.94 -21.18
CA SER A 387 7.28 7.80 -22.59
C SER A 387 8.50 6.91 -22.80
N VAL A 388 9.41 6.84 -21.82
CA VAL A 388 10.64 6.01 -21.96
C VAL A 388 10.42 4.63 -21.36
N GLN A 389 9.99 4.55 -20.10
CA GLN A 389 9.81 3.27 -19.41
C GLN A 389 8.41 2.67 -19.62
N MET A 390 7.48 3.38 -20.26
CA MET A 390 6.11 2.90 -20.51
C MET A 390 5.45 2.40 -19.21
N LEU A 391 5.56 3.20 -18.15
CA LEU A 391 4.92 2.98 -16.85
C LEU A 391 3.79 4.01 -16.66
N PRO A 392 2.68 3.63 -16.01
CA PRO A 392 1.58 4.55 -15.76
C PRO A 392 1.96 5.55 -14.66
N ILE A 393 1.62 6.82 -14.86
CA ILE A 393 1.67 7.82 -13.79
C ILE A 393 0.48 7.58 -12.86
N THR A 394 0.75 7.38 -11.58
CA THR A 394 -0.29 6.99 -10.61
C THR A 394 -0.84 8.19 -9.85
N SER A 395 -2.01 8.01 -9.23
CA SER A 395 -2.56 8.99 -8.28
C SER A 395 -1.58 9.36 -7.16
N GLN A 396 -0.67 8.47 -6.76
CA GLN A 396 0.29 8.76 -5.71
C GLN A 396 1.36 9.74 -6.19
N MET A 397 1.85 9.58 -7.43
CA MET A 397 2.78 10.52 -8.05
C MET A 397 2.15 11.91 -8.18
N PHE A 398 0.91 12.00 -8.67
CA PHE A 398 0.19 13.28 -8.75
C PHE A 398 0.03 13.94 -7.38
N LYS A 399 -0.25 13.17 -6.31
CA LYS A 399 -0.35 13.74 -4.96
C LYS A 399 0.95 14.38 -4.49
N TYR A 400 2.12 13.79 -4.80
CA TYR A 400 3.40 14.43 -4.50
C TYR A 400 3.57 15.72 -5.30
N VAL A 401 3.27 15.71 -6.60
CA VAL A 401 3.44 16.88 -7.46
C VAL A 401 2.53 18.03 -7.05
N PHE A 402 1.22 17.80 -6.87
CA PHE A 402 0.29 18.87 -6.45
C PHE A 402 0.61 19.39 -5.04
N ARG A 403 1.11 18.54 -4.15
CA ARG A 403 1.62 19.00 -2.85
C ARG A 403 2.81 19.93 -3.00
N ALA A 404 3.72 19.67 -3.95
CA ALA A 404 4.89 20.51 -4.20
C ALA A 404 4.49 21.95 -4.56
N PHE A 405 3.40 22.16 -5.31
CA PHE A 405 2.83 23.49 -5.58
C PHE A 405 2.34 24.22 -4.32
N SER A 406 2.04 23.50 -3.25
CA SER A 406 1.67 24.08 -1.96
C SER A 406 2.89 24.37 -1.06
N LEU A 407 4.08 23.86 -1.42
CA LEU A 407 5.32 24.00 -0.64
C LEU A 407 6.32 24.95 -1.29
N HIS A 408 6.28 25.06 -2.61
CA HIS A 408 7.26 25.78 -3.42
C HIS A 408 6.57 26.71 -4.43
N GLU A 409 7.34 27.68 -4.93
CA GLU A 409 6.87 28.69 -5.86
C GLU A 409 6.99 28.18 -7.31
N TYR A 410 5.99 27.42 -7.77
CA TYR A 410 5.81 27.11 -9.18
C TYR A 410 4.80 28.07 -9.83
N THR A 411 4.84 28.20 -11.16
CA THR A 411 3.93 29.07 -11.90
C THR A 411 2.54 28.47 -12.07
N ILE A 412 1.55 29.31 -12.37
CA ILE A 412 0.19 28.86 -12.71
C ILE A 412 0.18 27.99 -13.98
N ASP A 413 1.04 28.29 -14.96
CA ASP A 413 1.19 27.50 -16.20
C ASP A 413 1.66 26.07 -15.89
N ASN A 414 2.62 25.93 -14.96
CA ASN A 414 3.09 24.61 -14.50
C ASN A 414 1.94 23.83 -13.83
N LEU A 415 1.09 24.52 -13.06
CA LEU A 415 -0.05 23.90 -12.38
C LEU A 415 -1.12 23.45 -13.38
N GLN A 416 -1.43 24.29 -14.37
CA GLN A 416 -2.34 23.95 -15.46
C GLN A 416 -1.82 22.74 -16.25
N TYR A 417 -0.53 22.74 -16.63
CA TYR A 417 0.11 21.60 -17.30
C TYR A 417 -0.09 20.30 -16.52
N MET A 418 0.15 20.33 -15.20
CA MET A 418 -0.04 19.15 -14.36
C MET A 418 -1.51 18.74 -14.22
N LEU A 419 -2.44 19.68 -14.22
CA LEU A 419 -3.88 19.40 -14.20
C LEU A 419 -4.36 18.78 -15.52
N TYR A 420 -3.91 19.30 -16.67
CA TYR A 420 -4.16 18.68 -17.97
C TYR A 420 -3.65 17.25 -18.00
N LYS A 421 -2.40 17.04 -17.57
CA LYS A 421 -1.78 15.72 -17.50
C LYS A 421 -2.53 14.76 -16.56
N LEU A 422 -3.06 15.24 -15.44
CA LEU A 422 -3.91 14.45 -14.54
C LEU A 422 -5.21 13.99 -15.24
N LEU A 423 -5.88 14.90 -15.93
CA LEU A 423 -7.15 14.62 -16.61
C LEU A 423 -6.94 13.67 -17.80
N GLU A 424 -5.89 13.89 -18.60
CA GLU A 424 -5.49 13.01 -19.69
C GLU A 424 -5.18 11.59 -19.18
N ALA A 425 -4.33 11.47 -18.16
CA ALA A 425 -3.98 10.18 -17.58
C ALA A 425 -5.20 9.48 -16.94
N HIS A 426 -6.16 10.23 -16.38
CA HIS A 426 -7.42 9.66 -15.89
C HIS A 426 -8.30 9.12 -17.02
N ASP A 427 -8.41 9.85 -18.13
CA ASP A 427 -9.27 9.51 -19.26
C ASP A 427 -8.71 8.32 -20.05
N LEU A 428 -7.38 8.27 -20.27
CA LEU A 428 -6.69 7.13 -20.86
C LEU A 428 -6.92 5.85 -20.04
N ASN A 429 -6.90 5.95 -18.71
CA ASN A 429 -7.01 4.80 -17.81
C ASN A 429 -8.45 4.36 -17.52
N SER A 430 -9.45 5.21 -17.74
CA SER A 430 -10.86 4.89 -17.45
C SER A 430 -11.56 4.20 -18.61
N GLY A 431 -10.89 4.00 -19.76
CA GLY A 431 -11.51 3.48 -20.99
C GLY A 431 -12.50 4.46 -21.63
N ALA A 432 -12.79 5.57 -20.94
CA ALA A 432 -13.56 6.69 -21.44
C ALA A 432 -12.64 7.58 -22.27
N ARG A 433 -12.32 7.14 -23.50
CA ARG A 433 -12.20 8.13 -24.59
C ARG A 433 -13.60 8.72 -24.77
N ASP A 434 -13.97 9.62 -23.86
CA ASP A 434 -15.11 10.52 -24.04
C ASP A 434 -14.80 11.31 -25.31
N THR A 435 -15.39 10.88 -26.42
CA THR A 435 -15.43 11.60 -27.70
C THR A 435 -15.82 13.07 -27.50
N TRP A 436 -16.54 13.36 -26.43
CA TRP A 436 -16.92 14.70 -25.98
C TRP A 436 -15.75 15.59 -25.52
N VAL A 437 -14.71 15.06 -24.84
CA VAL A 437 -13.54 15.87 -24.42
C VAL A 437 -12.73 16.31 -25.64
N ARG A 438 -12.58 15.43 -26.65
CA ARG A 438 -12.01 15.81 -27.95
C ARG A 438 -12.86 16.84 -28.68
N GLU A 439 -14.19 16.74 -28.61
CA GLU A 439 -15.08 17.76 -29.16
C GLU A 439 -14.94 19.11 -28.44
N GLN A 440 -14.82 19.14 -27.12
CA GLN A 440 -14.62 20.39 -26.37
C GLN A 440 -13.25 21.03 -26.62
N ILE A 441 -12.18 20.23 -26.70
CA ILE A 441 -10.83 20.72 -27.03
C ILE A 441 -10.78 21.24 -28.48
N ASN A 442 -11.46 20.57 -29.42
CA ASN A 442 -11.55 21.02 -30.81
C ASN A 442 -12.49 22.22 -31.01
N ASN A 443 -13.50 22.38 -30.15
CA ASN A 443 -14.44 23.52 -30.18
C ASN A 443 -13.91 24.76 -29.45
N SER A 444 -12.90 24.59 -28.60
CA SER A 444 -12.14 25.70 -28.03
C SER A 444 -11.21 26.23 -29.13
N ALA A 445 -11.45 27.46 -29.59
CA ALA A 445 -10.70 28.05 -30.70
C ALA A 445 -9.22 28.27 -30.32
N LEU A 446 -8.42 27.21 -30.41
CA LEU A 446 -6.98 27.26 -30.23
C LEU A 446 -6.34 27.97 -31.43
N PRO A 447 -5.37 28.88 -31.21
CA PRO A 447 -4.58 29.46 -32.28
C PRO A 447 -3.97 28.37 -33.19
N GLN A 448 -3.95 28.59 -34.51
CA GLN A 448 -3.51 27.59 -35.50
C GLN A 448 -2.09 27.05 -35.28
N ASP A 449 -1.23 27.80 -34.60
CA ASP A 449 0.13 27.39 -34.27
C ASP A 449 0.18 26.37 -33.12
N LEU A 450 -0.80 26.44 -32.20
CA LEU A 450 -0.96 25.50 -31.08
C LEU A 450 -1.66 24.20 -31.52
N SER A 451 -2.54 24.25 -32.53
CA SER A 451 -3.18 23.05 -33.07
C SER A 451 -2.21 22.17 -33.85
N ARG A 452 -1.22 22.76 -34.53
CA ARG A 452 -0.11 22.01 -35.13
C ARG A 452 0.77 21.34 -34.09
N PHE A 453 1.15 22.08 -33.04
CA PHE A 453 1.92 21.54 -31.93
C PHE A 453 1.17 20.43 -31.17
N LEU A 454 -0.14 20.62 -30.90
CA LEU A 454 -0.99 19.58 -30.31
C LEU A 454 -1.16 18.37 -31.23
N ASN A 455 -1.25 18.52 -32.55
CA ASN A 455 -1.34 17.38 -33.46
C ASN A 455 0.01 16.64 -33.63
N GLU A 456 1.14 17.33 -33.46
CA GLU A 456 2.47 16.71 -33.40
C GLU A 456 2.75 16.05 -32.05
N VAL A 457 2.21 16.58 -30.95
CA VAL A 457 2.29 15.99 -29.59
C VAL A 457 1.24 14.87 -29.39
N MET A 458 0.08 14.95 -30.05
CA MET A 458 -0.95 13.91 -30.09
C MET A 458 -0.73 12.90 -31.23
N ALA A 459 0.32 13.03 -32.04
CA ALA A 459 0.76 11.94 -32.90
C ALA A 459 1.14 10.79 -31.96
N GLU A 460 0.23 9.80 -31.86
CA GLU A 460 0.21 8.80 -30.80
C GLU A 460 1.62 8.23 -30.57
N PRO A 461 2.32 8.57 -29.45
CA PRO A 461 3.31 7.64 -28.94
C PRO A 461 2.57 6.31 -28.77
N PRO A 462 3.18 5.15 -29.11
CA PRO A 462 2.52 3.86 -28.97
C PRO A 462 1.91 3.83 -27.57
N ALA A 463 0.57 3.84 -27.51
CA ALA A 463 -0.14 3.88 -26.24
C ALA A 463 0.49 2.79 -25.39
N PRO A 464 0.94 3.08 -24.16
CA PRO A 464 1.55 2.05 -23.36
C PRO A 464 0.53 0.92 -23.31
N GLU A 465 0.93 -0.28 -23.76
CA GLU A 465 0.04 -1.39 -24.15
C GLU A 465 -0.69 -1.99 -22.93
N PHE A 466 -1.49 -1.15 -22.29
CA PHE A 466 -2.39 -1.46 -21.21
C PHE A 466 -3.75 -1.64 -21.86
N THR A 467 -4.29 -2.85 -21.72
CA THR A 467 -5.62 -3.12 -22.23
C THR A 467 -6.64 -2.30 -21.43
N VAL A 468 -7.67 -1.78 -22.10
CA VAL A 468 -8.81 -1.14 -21.43
C VAL A 468 -9.39 -2.14 -20.42
N GLY A 469 -9.21 -1.89 -19.13
CA GLY A 469 -9.56 -2.82 -18.04
C GLY A 469 -8.40 -3.21 -17.13
N ASP A 470 -7.16 -2.91 -17.50
CA ASP A 470 -5.99 -3.06 -16.65
C ASP A 470 -5.93 -1.93 -15.60
N ASN A 471 -6.71 -2.04 -14.52
CA ASN A 471 -6.68 -1.19 -13.31
C ASN A 471 -6.54 0.34 -13.54
N ASN A 472 -7.56 1.14 -13.25
CA ASN A 472 -7.44 2.61 -13.22
C ASN A 472 -6.29 3.07 -12.28
N PHE A 473 -5.12 3.39 -12.85
CA PHE A 473 -3.92 3.83 -12.12
C PHE A 473 -4.08 5.26 -11.56
N VAL A 474 -4.92 6.05 -12.21
CA VAL A 474 -5.35 7.38 -11.76
C VAL A 474 -6.81 7.30 -11.31
N LYS A 475 -7.05 7.52 -10.02
CA LYS A 475 -8.36 7.66 -9.40
C LYS A 475 -8.52 9.07 -8.86
N LEU A 476 -9.60 9.75 -9.25
CA LEU A 476 -10.02 11.03 -8.67
C LEU A 476 -10.59 10.82 -7.25
N SER A 477 -9.72 10.44 -6.32
CA SER A 477 -10.04 10.38 -4.90
C SER A 477 -10.28 11.80 -4.35
N ASN A 478 -11.16 11.95 -3.36
CA ASN A 478 -11.41 13.25 -2.70
C ASN A 478 -10.10 13.89 -2.23
N THR A 479 -9.18 13.04 -1.76
CA THR A 479 -7.83 13.42 -1.30
C THR A 479 -6.98 14.03 -2.42
N LEU A 480 -6.98 13.46 -3.62
CA LEU A 480 -6.25 14.00 -4.76
C LEU A 480 -6.90 15.30 -5.25
N VAL A 481 -8.23 15.34 -5.37
CA VAL A 481 -8.95 16.55 -5.78
C VAL A 481 -8.68 17.71 -4.82
N ARG A 482 -8.71 17.46 -3.50
CA ARG A 482 -8.37 18.45 -2.48
C ARG A 482 -6.94 18.98 -2.62
N GLN A 483 -5.95 18.13 -2.95
CA GLN A 483 -4.58 18.59 -3.26
C GLN A 483 -4.56 19.56 -4.43
N VAL A 484 -5.35 19.31 -5.48
CA VAL A 484 -5.42 20.22 -6.63
C VAL A 484 -5.99 21.58 -6.21
N PHE A 485 -7.09 21.62 -5.47
CA PHE A 485 -7.66 22.88 -4.99
C PHE A 485 -6.68 23.65 -4.08
N LEU A 486 -5.98 22.96 -3.17
CA LEU A 486 -4.94 23.56 -2.34
C LEU A 486 -3.79 24.13 -3.17
N ALA A 487 -3.34 23.40 -4.19
CA ALA A 487 -2.30 23.85 -5.12
C ALA A 487 -2.72 25.15 -5.85
N PHE A 488 -3.96 25.23 -6.35
CA PHE A 488 -4.48 26.45 -6.98
C PHE A 488 -4.53 27.63 -6.01
N ARG A 489 -5.06 27.41 -4.79
CA ARG A 489 -5.13 28.46 -3.76
C ARG A 489 -3.76 28.97 -3.34
N HIS A 490 -2.74 28.11 -3.34
CA HIS A 490 -1.38 28.54 -3.03
C HIS A 490 -0.74 29.29 -4.22
N THR A 491 -0.79 28.69 -5.41
CA THR A 491 -0.12 29.19 -6.63
C THR A 491 -0.67 30.54 -7.12
N LEU A 492 -1.96 30.82 -6.91
CA LEU A 492 -2.59 32.09 -7.30
C LEU A 492 -2.14 33.31 -6.48
N GLY A 493 -1.32 33.13 -5.44
CA GLY A 493 -0.67 34.24 -4.72
C GLY A 493 -1.67 35.27 -4.17
N PRO A 494 -1.46 36.59 -4.33
CA PRO A 494 -2.37 37.61 -3.79
C PRO A 494 -3.63 37.87 -4.63
N ASN A 495 -3.88 37.12 -5.72
CA ASN A 495 -5.01 37.37 -6.61
C ASN A 495 -6.34 36.93 -5.97
N ALA A 496 -6.97 37.83 -5.22
CA ALA A 496 -8.19 37.55 -4.44
C ALA A 496 -9.38 37.11 -5.29
N GLU A 497 -9.55 37.70 -6.48
CA GLU A 497 -10.67 37.38 -7.37
C GLU A 497 -10.59 35.95 -7.89
N LEU A 498 -9.41 35.52 -8.36
CA LEU A 498 -9.22 34.14 -8.81
C LEU A 498 -9.33 33.14 -7.67
N LYS A 499 -8.87 33.51 -6.47
CA LYS A 499 -9.04 32.68 -5.26
C LYS A 499 -10.50 32.50 -4.89
N ASP A 500 -11.30 33.55 -4.95
CA ASP A 500 -12.74 33.49 -4.69
C ASP A 500 -13.45 32.61 -5.72
N ARG A 501 -13.03 32.65 -6.99
CA ARG A 501 -13.53 31.73 -8.04
C ARG A 501 -13.18 30.28 -7.71
N VAL A 502 -11.93 29.97 -7.34
CA VAL A 502 -11.52 28.62 -6.92
C VAL A 502 -12.34 28.14 -5.72
N GLN A 503 -12.54 28.99 -4.72
CA GLN A 503 -13.31 28.65 -3.52
C GLN A 503 -14.80 28.42 -3.82
N THR A 504 -15.35 29.16 -4.77
CA THR A 504 -16.73 28.94 -5.25
C THR A 504 -16.85 27.58 -5.93
N ILE A 505 -15.91 27.22 -6.80
CA ILE A 505 -15.87 25.91 -7.46
C ILE A 505 -15.69 24.77 -6.44
N GLU A 506 -14.83 24.95 -5.44
CA GLU A 506 -14.62 23.98 -4.36
C GLU A 506 -15.92 23.75 -3.58
N LYS A 507 -16.62 24.83 -3.23
CA LYS A 507 -17.90 24.77 -2.51
C LYS A 507 -18.99 24.11 -3.35
N ASP A 508 -19.13 24.48 -4.62
CA ASP A 508 -20.10 23.85 -5.53
C ASP A 508 -19.88 22.34 -5.64
N LEU A 509 -18.62 21.91 -5.69
CA LEU A 509 -18.26 20.50 -5.69
C LEU A 509 -18.65 19.82 -4.37
N GLU A 510 -18.34 20.43 -3.23
CA GLU A 510 -18.68 19.88 -1.91
C GLU A 510 -20.20 19.72 -1.74
N ASP A 511 -20.97 20.74 -2.12
CA ASP A 511 -22.44 20.73 -2.07
C ASP A 511 -23.00 19.62 -2.99
N ALA A 512 -22.51 19.51 -4.23
CA ALA A 512 -22.93 18.47 -5.17
C ALA A 512 -22.56 17.05 -4.68
N LEU A 513 -21.37 16.88 -4.09
CA LEU A 513 -20.96 15.61 -3.49
C LEU A 513 -21.85 15.25 -2.29
N GLN A 514 -22.17 16.22 -1.42
CA GLN A 514 -23.06 15.98 -0.29
C GLN A 514 -24.48 15.59 -0.74
N GLU A 515 -25.01 16.24 -1.78
CA GLU A 515 -26.29 15.88 -2.38
C GLU A 515 -26.27 14.47 -2.98
N ALA A 516 -25.21 14.12 -3.72
CA ALA A 516 -25.01 12.77 -4.25
C ALA A 516 -24.96 11.74 -3.11
N TYR A 517 -24.12 11.94 -2.08
CA TYR A 517 -24.07 11.04 -0.92
C TYR A 517 -25.43 10.97 -0.19
N GLY A 518 -26.17 12.08 -0.10
CA GLY A 518 -27.51 12.12 0.49
C GLY A 518 -28.52 11.23 -0.25
N ARG A 519 -28.47 11.24 -1.59
CA ARG A 519 -29.29 10.37 -2.45
C ARG A 519 -28.98 8.88 -2.27
N HIS A 520 -27.74 8.55 -1.89
CA HIS A 520 -27.29 7.16 -1.70
C HIS A 520 -27.32 6.68 -0.23
N LYS A 521 -27.30 7.58 0.77
CA LYS A 521 -27.29 7.27 2.23
C LYS A 521 -28.55 6.60 2.79
N MET A 522 -29.70 6.74 2.14
CA MET A 522 -30.97 6.14 2.59
C MET A 522 -31.06 4.61 2.39
N ARG A 523 -29.98 3.97 1.93
CA ARG A 523 -30.00 2.56 1.54
C ARG A 523 -29.42 1.67 2.62
N ILE A 524 -30.14 0.58 2.90
CA ILE A 524 -29.64 -0.53 3.71
C ILE A 524 -28.43 -1.09 2.96
N LEU A 525 -27.24 -1.01 3.57
CA LEU A 525 -26.04 -1.71 3.10
C LEU A 525 -26.39 -3.19 2.88
N ARG A 526 -26.59 -3.58 1.62
CA ARG A 526 -26.71 -4.98 1.23
C ARG A 526 -25.32 -5.47 0.85
N ASP A 527 -25.05 -6.74 1.12
CA ASP A 527 -23.74 -7.36 0.84
C ASP A 527 -23.43 -7.45 -0.67
N GLU A 528 -24.34 -7.02 -1.56
CA GLU A 528 -24.28 -7.20 -3.01
C GLU A 528 -24.08 -5.87 -3.74
N LEU A 529 -23.09 -5.82 -4.66
CA LEU A 529 -22.91 -4.71 -5.60
C LEU A 529 -24.04 -4.72 -6.63
N GLU A 530 -24.86 -3.69 -6.62
CA GLU A 530 -25.95 -3.45 -7.57
C GLU A 530 -25.47 -2.50 -8.69
N PRO A 531 -26.12 -2.48 -9.88
CA PRO A 531 -25.78 -1.54 -10.96
C PRO A 531 -25.82 -0.07 -10.50
N ILE A 532 -26.63 0.21 -9.48
CA ILE A 532 -26.75 1.54 -8.90
C ILE A 532 -25.49 2.00 -8.16
N ASP A 533 -24.68 1.08 -7.63
CA ASP A 533 -23.40 1.37 -6.98
C ASP A 533 -22.31 1.74 -8.00
N LEU A 534 -22.43 1.21 -9.23
CA LEU A 534 -21.58 1.61 -10.35
C LEU A 534 -21.95 3.02 -10.81
N ASN A 535 -23.25 3.29 -10.96
CA ASN A 535 -23.76 4.62 -11.30
C ASN A 535 -23.39 5.67 -10.24
N GLU A 536 -23.43 5.34 -8.94
CA GLU A 536 -22.95 6.22 -7.88
C GLU A 536 -21.47 6.57 -8.07
N ARG A 537 -20.63 5.57 -8.36
CA ARG A 537 -19.19 5.82 -8.58
C ARG A 537 -18.93 6.70 -9.79
N GLU A 538 -19.63 6.45 -10.89
CA GLU A 538 -19.54 7.26 -12.10
C GLU A 538 -20.01 8.69 -11.85
N GLU A 539 -21.14 8.88 -11.15
CA GLU A 539 -21.64 10.21 -10.74
C GLU A 539 -20.60 10.97 -9.89
N LEU A 540 -20.03 10.32 -8.87
CA LEU A 540 -19.02 10.95 -8.02
C LEU A 540 -17.73 11.30 -8.78
N VAL A 541 -17.32 10.48 -9.75
CA VAL A 541 -16.16 10.77 -10.61
C VAL A 541 -16.47 11.92 -11.57
N TYR A 542 -17.66 11.93 -12.15
CA TYR A 542 -18.12 12.96 -13.08
C TYR A 542 -18.15 14.34 -12.41
N LEU A 543 -18.72 14.45 -11.20
CA LEU A 543 -18.75 15.70 -10.44
C LEU A 543 -17.35 16.27 -10.18
N LYS A 544 -16.41 15.40 -9.82
CA LYS A 544 -15.00 15.77 -9.58
C LYS A 544 -14.32 16.22 -10.88
N LYS A 545 -14.44 15.43 -11.96
CA LYS A 545 -13.86 15.75 -13.26
C LYS A 545 -14.36 17.09 -13.78
N THR A 546 -15.67 17.33 -13.69
CA THR A 546 -16.31 18.61 -14.08
C THR A 546 -15.75 19.79 -13.30
N SER A 547 -15.56 19.63 -11.99
CA SER A 547 -15.01 20.69 -11.14
C SER A 547 -13.53 20.95 -11.42
N LEU A 548 -12.76 19.92 -11.75
CA LEU A 548 -11.38 20.05 -12.18
C LEU A 548 -11.26 20.77 -13.54
N PHE A 549 -12.17 20.54 -14.49
CA PHE A 549 -12.21 21.32 -15.73
C PHE A 549 -12.47 22.80 -15.48
N LYS A 550 -13.43 23.13 -14.60
CA LYS A 550 -13.69 24.53 -14.22
C LYS A 550 -12.46 25.24 -13.66
N LEU A 551 -11.53 24.52 -13.02
CA LEU A 551 -10.28 25.13 -12.52
C LEU A 551 -9.32 25.56 -13.64
N LEU A 552 -9.35 24.88 -14.79
CA LEU A 552 -8.57 25.31 -15.96
C LEU A 552 -9.03 26.69 -16.44
N ASP A 553 -10.35 26.94 -16.40
CA ASP A 553 -10.97 28.22 -16.81
C ASP A 553 -10.74 29.39 -15.83
N VAL A 554 -10.20 29.12 -14.63
CA VAL A 554 -9.90 30.17 -13.64
C VAL A 554 -8.61 30.91 -13.97
N SER A 555 -7.75 30.31 -14.78
CA SER A 555 -6.39 30.81 -15.05
C SER A 555 -6.17 31.28 -16.48
N SER A 556 -7.22 31.19 -17.32
CA SER A 556 -7.31 31.69 -18.69
C SER A 556 -7.88 33.10 -18.79
#